data_AF-A0A8S3HJZ3-F1
#
_entry.id   AF-A0A8S3HJZ3-F1
#
_cell.length_a   1.000
_cell.length_b   1.000
_cell.length_c   1.000
_cell.angle_alpha   90.00
_cell.angle_beta   90.00
_cell.angle_gamma   90.00
#
_symmetry.space_group_name_H-M   'P 1'
#
loop_
_entity.id
_entity.type
_entity.pdbx_description
1 polymer ?
#
loop_
_entity_poly.entity_id
_entity_poly.type
_entity_poly.pdbx_seq_one_letter_code
_entity_poly.pdbx_strand_id
1 'polypeptide(L)'
;MDAKIAALSNEKRTNWDEKLPFVTFNYNTTIHRTTNQIPFELIYGRKPILPFDQQQPLVTLSQDPEHKTKLNQHLSVLTEQAKATILEQQRKYRERYDRYRTNPIYKINDIILVKTLNKRNKFDIRYEGPFKITQQLEKKHLSYNILRSIH
;
A
#
# COMPACT_ATOMS: atom_id res chain seq x y z
N MET A 1 -2.43 1.17 -8.20
CA MET A 1 -2.08 1.62 -9.56
C MET A 1 -2.80 0.76 -10.60
N ASP A 2 -2.72 -0.56 -10.45
CA ASP A 2 -3.29 -1.57 -11.35
C ASP A 2 -4.79 -1.43 -11.61
N ALA A 3 -5.58 -1.15 -10.57
CA ALA A 3 -7.03 -0.93 -10.72
C ALA A 3 -7.37 0.29 -11.59
N LYS A 4 -6.54 1.35 -11.55
CA LYS A 4 -6.73 2.55 -12.40
C LYS A 4 -6.33 2.28 -13.85
N ILE A 5 -5.25 1.52 -14.07
CA ILE A 5 -4.81 1.09 -15.40
C ILE A 5 -5.88 0.20 -16.03
N ALA A 6 -6.39 -0.77 -15.27
CA ALA A 6 -7.46 -1.66 -15.74
C ALA A 6 -8.76 -0.93 -16.08
N ALA A 7 -9.10 0.14 -15.35
CA ALA A 7 -10.30 0.95 -15.61
C ALA A 7 -10.18 1.85 -16.84
N LEU A 8 -8.96 2.28 -17.19
CA LEU A 8 -8.69 3.13 -18.36
C LEU A 8 -8.35 2.35 -19.63
N SER A 9 -8.13 1.04 -19.50
CA SER A 9 -7.84 0.16 -20.62
C SER A 9 -9.14 -0.23 -21.36
N ASN A 10 -9.02 -0.58 -22.63
CA ASN A 10 -10.13 -1.14 -23.40
C ASN A 10 -10.60 -2.49 -22.82
N GLU A 11 -11.75 -3.00 -23.28
CA GLU A 11 -12.32 -4.27 -22.78
C GLU A 11 -11.34 -5.45 -22.89
N LYS A 12 -10.46 -5.44 -23.90
CA LYS A 12 -9.43 -6.46 -24.13
C LYS A 12 -8.14 -6.23 -23.36
N ARG A 13 -8.02 -5.13 -22.62
CA ARG A 13 -6.84 -4.68 -21.84
C ARG A 13 -5.53 -4.67 -22.64
N THR A 14 -5.59 -4.42 -23.95
CA THR A 14 -4.42 -4.48 -24.83
C THR A 14 -3.64 -3.18 -24.92
N ASN A 15 -4.22 -2.07 -24.47
CA ASN A 15 -3.65 -0.71 -24.58
C ASN A 15 -3.23 -0.15 -23.22
N TRP A 16 -2.89 -1.01 -22.26
CA TRP A 16 -2.53 -0.60 -20.90
C TRP A 16 -1.25 0.25 -20.87
N ASP A 17 -0.34 -0.02 -21.80
CA ASP A 17 0.94 0.66 -22.02
C ASP A 17 0.71 2.10 -22.49
N GLU A 18 -0.23 2.32 -23.40
CA GLU A 18 -0.63 3.67 -23.83
C GLU A 18 -1.24 4.50 -22.70
N LYS A 19 -1.88 3.86 -21.72
CA LYS A 19 -2.51 4.53 -20.56
C LYS A 19 -1.54 4.77 -19.41
N LEU A 20 -0.38 4.11 -19.42
CA LEU A 20 0.59 4.16 -18.33
C LEU A 20 1.11 5.58 -18.05
N PRO A 21 1.46 6.42 -19.05
CA PRO A 21 1.91 7.79 -18.80
C PRO A 21 0.86 8.63 -18.09
N PHE A 22 -0.41 8.50 -18.47
CA PHE A 22 -1.53 9.23 -17.86
C PHE A 22 -1.77 8.83 -16.41
N VAL A 23 -1.73 7.52 -16.11
CA VAL A 23 -1.88 7.01 -14.74
C VAL A 23 -0.72 7.46 -13.87
N THR A 24 0.50 7.44 -14.42
CA THR A 24 1.71 7.86 -13.72
C THR A 24 1.68 9.35 -13.42
N PHE A 25 1.28 10.17 -14.40
CA PHE A 25 1.08 11.59 -14.22
C PHE A 25 0.05 11.88 -13.13
N ASN A 26 -1.15 11.28 -13.21
CA ASN A 26 -2.17 11.45 -12.18
C ASN A 26 -1.69 11.02 -10.79
N TYR A 27 -0.95 9.91 -10.70
CA TYR A 27 -0.39 9.44 -9.44
C TYR A 27 0.61 10.44 -8.85
N ASN A 28 1.48 11.01 -9.69
CA ASN A 28 2.50 11.97 -9.25
C ASN A 28 1.92 13.34 -8.88
N THR A 29 0.76 13.72 -9.44
CA THR A 29 0.17 15.06 -9.27
C THR A 29 -1.03 15.11 -8.31
N THR A 30 -1.52 13.96 -7.84
CA THR A 30 -2.64 13.88 -6.89
C THR A 30 -2.14 13.71 -5.46
N ILE A 31 -2.87 14.28 -4.49
CA ILE A 31 -2.63 14.03 -3.06
C ILE A 31 -2.81 12.55 -2.77
N HIS A 32 -1.76 11.89 -2.31
CA HIS A 32 -1.82 10.48 -2.00
C HIS A 32 -2.36 10.27 -0.59
N ARG A 33 -3.42 9.45 -0.45
CA ARG A 33 -4.08 9.21 0.85
C ARG A 33 -3.10 8.76 1.93
N THR A 34 -2.08 7.99 1.56
CA THR A 34 -1.15 7.40 2.55
C THR A 34 -0.20 8.40 3.19
N THR A 35 0.22 9.40 2.42
CA THR A 35 1.20 10.41 2.84
C THR A 35 0.54 11.76 3.07
N ASN A 36 -0.72 11.92 2.66
CA ASN A 36 -1.46 13.18 2.57
C ASN A 36 -0.70 14.29 1.82
N GLN A 37 0.19 13.90 0.91
CA GLN A 37 1.09 14.77 0.17
C GLN A 37 1.12 14.37 -1.31
N ILE A 38 1.50 15.30 -2.18
CA ILE A 38 1.68 15.05 -3.61
C ILE A 38 3.08 14.43 -3.82
N PRO A 39 3.22 13.26 -4.46
CA PRO A 39 4.54 12.63 -4.65
C PRO A 39 5.54 13.51 -5.40
N PHE A 40 5.10 14.26 -6.41
CA PHE A 40 5.93 15.22 -7.12
C PHE A 40 6.46 16.32 -6.19
N GLU A 41 5.61 16.83 -5.30
CA GLU A 41 5.98 17.88 -4.34
C GLU A 41 6.99 17.38 -3.30
N LEU A 42 6.90 16.11 -2.89
CA LEU A 42 7.88 15.49 -1.99
C LEU A 42 9.28 15.34 -2.61
N ILE A 43 9.35 15.16 -3.94
CA ILE A 43 10.62 14.97 -4.65
C ILE A 43 11.23 16.32 -5.02
N TYR A 44 10.41 17.23 -5.56
CA TYR A 44 10.88 18.47 -6.16
C TYR A 44 10.67 19.71 -5.29
N GLY A 45 9.99 19.56 -4.14
CA GLY A 45 9.74 20.65 -3.18
C GLY A 45 8.77 21.72 -3.69
N ARG A 46 8.14 21.50 -4.84
CA ARG A 46 7.18 22.38 -5.50
C ARG A 46 6.03 21.58 -6.08
N LYS A 47 4.87 22.21 -6.18
CA LYS A 47 3.72 21.60 -6.84
C LYS A 47 3.95 21.45 -8.34
N PRO A 48 3.45 20.38 -8.96
CA PRO A 48 3.49 20.23 -10.41
C PRO A 48 2.65 21.34 -11.06
N ILE A 49 3.17 21.95 -12.12
CA ILE A 49 2.41 22.90 -12.93
C ILE A 49 1.58 22.08 -13.90
N LEU A 50 0.25 22.14 -13.78
CA LEU A 50 -0.65 21.40 -14.64
C LEU A 50 -1.04 22.28 -15.84
N PRO A 51 -1.39 21.69 -17.00
CA PRO A 51 -1.76 22.47 -18.19
C PRO A 51 -2.91 23.47 -17.96
N PHE A 52 -3.78 23.22 -16.98
CA PHE A 52 -4.84 24.15 -16.58
C PHE A 52 -4.37 25.26 -15.62
N ASP A 53 -3.25 25.09 -14.93
CA ASP A 53 -2.64 26.10 -14.04
C ASP A 53 -1.84 27.15 -14.83
N GLN A 54 -1.67 26.95 -16.13
CA GLN A 54 -0.81 27.73 -17.03
C GLN A 54 -1.28 29.19 -17.24
N GLN A 55 -2.35 29.62 -16.58
CA GLN A 55 -2.76 31.03 -16.51
C GLN A 55 -1.94 31.85 -15.50
N GLN A 56 -1.13 31.22 -14.66
CA GLN A 56 -0.20 31.93 -13.80
C GLN A 56 1.10 32.25 -14.55
N PRO A 57 1.61 33.50 -14.50
CA PRO A 57 2.90 33.83 -15.09
C PRO A 57 3.94 32.86 -14.55
N LEU A 58 4.79 32.31 -15.43
CA LEU A 58 5.98 31.59 -14.98
C LEU A 58 6.72 32.55 -14.05
N VAL A 59 6.70 32.26 -12.74
CA VAL A 59 7.58 32.94 -11.81
C VAL A 59 8.98 32.55 -12.26
N THR A 60 9.63 33.47 -12.97
CA THR A 60 11.04 33.39 -13.33
C THR A 60 11.75 32.91 -12.09
N LEU A 61 12.48 31.79 -12.18
CA LEU A 61 13.31 31.27 -11.09
C LEU A 61 14.10 32.45 -10.57
N SER A 62 13.64 32.99 -9.45
CA SER A 62 14.19 34.19 -8.86
C SER A 62 15.66 33.88 -8.64
N GLN A 63 16.56 34.73 -9.16
CA GLN A 63 17.99 34.69 -8.86
C GLN A 63 18.24 35.07 -7.39
N ASP A 64 17.32 34.72 -6.50
CA ASP A 64 17.39 34.91 -5.07
C ASP A 64 18.42 33.92 -4.53
N PRO A 65 19.55 34.38 -3.97
CA PRO A 65 20.56 33.52 -3.37
C PRO A 65 19.99 32.66 -2.23
N GLU A 66 18.87 33.06 -1.62
CA GLU A 66 18.18 32.30 -0.57
C GLU A 66 17.15 31.30 -1.10
N HIS A 67 16.91 31.23 -2.41
CA HIS A 67 15.91 30.31 -2.97
C HIS A 67 16.21 28.84 -2.60
N LYS A 68 17.49 28.45 -2.66
CA LYS A 68 17.94 27.10 -2.32
C LYS A 68 17.70 26.77 -0.84
N THR A 69 17.96 27.71 0.06
CA THR A 69 17.79 27.48 1.50
C THR A 69 16.31 27.38 1.85
N LYS A 70 15.46 28.25 1.30
CA LYS A 70 13.99 28.20 1.45
C LYS A 70 13.42 26.88 0.90
N LEU A 71 13.88 26.43 -0.27
CA LEU A 71 13.46 25.15 -0.86
C LEU A 71 13.85 23.96 0.02
N ASN A 72 15.08 23.93 0.54
CA ASN A 72 15.54 22.86 1.41
C ASN A 72 14.77 22.82 2.74
N GLN A 73 14.48 23.98 3.33
CA GLN A 73 13.64 24.08 4.53
C GLN A 73 12.23 23.55 4.25
N HIS A 74 11.63 23.96 3.12
CA HIS A 74 10.31 23.49 2.71
C HIS A 74 10.28 21.97 2.51
N LEU A 75 11.28 21.41 1.81
CA LEU A 75 11.45 19.97 1.64
C LEU A 75 11.60 19.25 2.99
N SER A 76 12.39 19.78 3.92
CA SER A 76 12.53 19.19 5.25
C SER A 76 11.17 19.06 5.95
N VAL A 77 10.41 20.16 5.99
CA VAL A 77 9.08 20.18 6.60
C VAL A 77 8.12 19.20 5.94
N LEU A 78 8.06 19.19 4.59
CA LEU A 78 7.22 18.26 3.85
C LEU A 78 7.57 16.79 4.14
N THR A 79 8.87 16.46 4.18
CA THR A 79 9.30 15.09 4.45
C THR A 79 8.98 14.66 5.87
N GLU A 80 9.11 15.55 6.85
CA GLU A 80 8.72 15.28 8.24
C GLU A 80 7.22 15.03 8.38
N GLN A 81 6.39 15.89 7.76
CA GLN A 81 4.93 15.72 7.75
C GLN A 81 4.51 14.40 7.09
N ALA A 82 5.12 14.05 5.96
CA ALA A 82 4.86 12.78 5.28
C ALA A 82 5.23 11.59 6.17
N LYS A 83 6.39 11.63 6.83
CA LYS A 83 6.83 10.57 7.78
C LYS A 83 5.85 10.42 8.94
N ALA A 84 5.44 11.53 9.56
CA ALA A 84 4.48 11.51 10.67
C ALA A 84 3.16 10.87 10.25
N THR A 85 2.64 11.24 9.07
CA THR A 85 1.40 10.70 8.51
C THR A 85 1.52 9.19 8.25
N ILE A 86 2.63 8.75 7.62
CA ILE A 86 2.88 7.32 7.36
C ILE A 86 2.87 6.53 8.66
N LEU A 87 3.57 7.00 9.69
CA LEU A 87 3.65 6.33 11.00
C LEU A 87 2.28 6.24 11.67
N GLU A 88 1.52 7.33 11.67
CA GLU A 88 0.17 7.34 12.24
C GLU A 88 -0.75 6.35 11.53
N GLN A 89 -0.68 6.30 10.20
CA GLN A 89 -1.48 5.35 9.45
C GLN A 89 -1.05 3.91 9.71
N GLN A 90 0.26 3.61 9.73
CA GLN A 90 0.75 2.28 10.05
C GLN A 90 0.25 1.81 11.42
N ARG A 91 0.22 2.72 12.40
CA ARG A 91 -0.37 2.46 13.72
C ARG A 91 -1.86 2.13 13.61
N LYS A 92 -2.66 2.96 12.93
CA LYS A 92 -4.10 2.73 12.72
C LYS A 92 -4.39 1.41 11.99
N TYR A 93 -3.57 1.08 10.98
CA TYR A 93 -3.68 -0.19 10.26
C TYR A 93 -3.41 -1.38 11.18
N ARG A 94 -2.37 -1.31 12.01
CA ARG A 94 -2.05 -2.34 13.00
C ARG A 94 -3.18 -2.51 14.01
N GLU A 95 -3.65 -1.42 14.62
CA GLU A 95 -4.76 -1.45 15.58
C GLU A 95 -6.03 -2.06 14.98
N ARG A 96 -6.36 -1.69 13.73
CA ARG A 96 -7.52 -2.25 13.03
C ARG A 96 -7.34 -3.73 12.73
N TYR A 97 -6.14 -4.15 12.33
CA TYR A 97 -5.82 -5.55 12.08
C TYR A 97 -5.91 -6.37 13.36
N ASP A 98 -5.32 -5.88 14.45
CA ASP A 98 -5.28 -6.56 15.75
C ASP A 98 -6.65 -6.61 16.42
N ARG A 99 -7.53 -5.62 16.21
CA ARG A 99 -8.90 -5.58 16.78
C ARG A 99 -9.73 -6.82 16.46
N TYR A 100 -9.58 -7.35 15.25
CA TYR A 100 -10.33 -8.53 14.79
C TYR A 100 -9.49 -9.81 14.85
N ARG A 101 -8.25 -9.72 15.33
CA ARG A 101 -7.35 -10.85 15.42
C ARG A 101 -7.55 -11.55 16.76
N THR A 102 -8.33 -12.61 16.74
CA THR A 102 -8.16 -13.66 17.75
C THR A 102 -6.87 -14.40 17.41
N ASN A 103 -5.93 -14.46 18.36
CA ASN A 103 -4.79 -15.38 18.31
C ASN A 103 -5.18 -16.62 19.13
N PRO A 104 -5.91 -17.59 18.54
CA PRO A 104 -6.21 -18.83 19.23
C PRO A 104 -4.91 -19.57 19.55
N ILE A 105 -4.73 -19.94 20.81
CA ILE A 105 -3.65 -20.82 21.24
C ILE A 105 -4.12 -22.24 20.95
N TYR A 106 -3.51 -22.88 19.96
CA TYR A 106 -3.80 -24.28 19.64
C TYR A 106 -2.93 -25.22 20.46
N LYS A 107 -3.49 -26.37 20.85
CA LYS A 107 -2.79 -27.44 21.58
C LYS A 107 -2.46 -28.61 20.64
N ILE A 108 -1.47 -29.39 21.06
CA ILE A 108 -1.14 -30.66 20.41
C ILE A 108 -2.39 -31.55 20.45
N ASN A 109 -2.70 -32.21 19.33
CA ASN A 109 -3.90 -33.00 19.05
C ASN A 109 -5.18 -32.23 18.69
N ASP A 110 -5.20 -30.90 18.69
CA ASP A 110 -6.35 -30.16 18.18
C ASP A 110 -6.53 -30.40 16.67
N ILE A 111 -7.79 -30.45 16.23
CA ILE A 111 -8.17 -30.55 14.83
C ILE A 111 -8.42 -29.15 14.29
N ILE A 112 -7.71 -28.77 13.24
CA ILE A 112 -7.80 -27.47 12.61
C ILE A 112 -8.07 -27.57 11.12
N LEU A 113 -8.67 -26.51 10.59
CA LEU A 113 -8.83 -26.28 9.16
C LEU A 113 -7.86 -25.17 8.74
N VAL A 114 -7.10 -25.39 7.66
CA VAL A 114 -6.11 -24.45 7.14
C VAL A 114 -6.74 -23.64 6.02
N LYS A 115 -6.66 -22.31 6.10
CA LYS A 115 -7.22 -21.44 5.07
C LYS A 115 -6.41 -21.55 3.77
N THR A 116 -7.06 -21.91 2.67
CA THR A 116 -6.42 -21.98 1.35
C THR A 116 -6.08 -20.57 0.87
N LEU A 117 -4.79 -20.31 0.62
CA LEU A 117 -4.27 -18.99 0.19
C LEU A 117 -4.41 -18.80 -1.32
N ASN A 118 -4.34 -19.88 -2.11
CA ASN A 118 -4.37 -19.85 -3.57
C ASN A 118 -5.79 -20.15 -4.07
N LYS A 119 -6.67 -19.14 -4.03
CA LYS A 119 -7.98 -19.23 -4.66
C LYS A 119 -7.86 -18.95 -6.15
N ARG A 120 -8.45 -19.80 -6.99
CA ARG A 120 -8.55 -19.58 -8.44
C ARG A 120 -9.91 -18.98 -8.80
N ASN A 121 -10.98 -19.41 -8.12
CA ASN A 121 -12.36 -19.02 -8.40
C ASN A 121 -13.16 -18.61 -7.14
N LYS A 122 -14.26 -17.88 -7.34
CA LYS A 122 -15.17 -17.38 -6.26
C LYS A 122 -15.78 -18.51 -5.42
N PHE A 123 -15.94 -19.70 -6.00
CA PHE A 123 -16.55 -20.89 -5.39
C PHE A 123 -15.54 -21.90 -4.85
N ASP A 124 -14.25 -21.63 -4.92
CA ASP A 124 -13.25 -22.54 -4.37
C ASP A 124 -13.40 -22.67 -2.86
N ILE A 125 -13.16 -23.88 -2.36
CA ILE A 125 -13.18 -24.22 -0.94
C ILE A 125 -12.18 -23.31 -0.21
N ARG A 126 -12.65 -22.64 0.85
CA ARG A 126 -11.86 -21.62 1.55
C ARG A 126 -10.90 -22.20 2.59
N TYR A 127 -11.12 -23.44 2.98
CA TYR A 127 -10.43 -24.12 4.06
C TYR A 127 -10.19 -25.59 3.70
N GLU A 128 -8.95 -26.03 3.84
CA GLU A 128 -8.54 -27.43 3.69
C GLU A 128 -8.45 -28.12 5.04
N GLY A 129 -8.75 -29.41 5.08
CA GLY A 129 -8.62 -30.27 6.26
C GLY A 129 -9.65 -31.39 6.28
N PRO A 130 -9.84 -32.06 7.42
CA PRO A 130 -9.26 -31.77 8.74
C PRO A 130 -7.78 -32.15 8.88
N PHE A 131 -7.02 -31.30 9.59
CA PHE A 131 -5.64 -31.57 9.97
C PHE A 131 -5.50 -31.67 11.49
N LYS A 132 -4.60 -32.53 11.96
CA LYS A 132 -4.29 -32.66 13.39
C LYS A 132 -2.93 -32.03 13.70
N ILE A 133 -2.86 -31.20 14.73
CA ILE A 133 -1.60 -30.60 15.19
C ILE A 133 -0.75 -31.66 15.88
N THR A 134 0.46 -31.89 15.38
CA THR A 134 1.40 -32.86 15.96
C THR A 134 2.45 -32.22 16.86
N GLN A 135 2.87 -31.00 16.54
CA GLN A 135 3.95 -30.33 17.25
C GLN A 135 3.80 -28.82 17.15
N GLN A 136 4.05 -28.14 18.26
CA GLN A 136 4.22 -26.68 18.28
C GLN A 136 5.72 -26.38 18.18
N LEU A 137 6.13 -25.66 17.13
CA LEU A 137 7.54 -25.33 16.88
C LEU A 137 7.99 -24.15 17.74
N GLU A 138 7.17 -23.10 17.83
CA GLU A 138 7.49 -21.90 18.60
C GLU A 138 6.29 -21.43 19.42
N LYS A 139 6.54 -20.90 20.62
CA LYS A 139 5.49 -20.31 21.48
C LYS A 139 5.14 -18.86 21.08
N LYS A 140 6.05 -18.14 20.40
CA LYS A 140 5.87 -16.74 20.01
C LYS A 140 5.26 -16.55 18.62
N HIS A 141 5.54 -17.46 17.69
CA HIS A 141 4.94 -17.49 16.36
C HIS A 141 4.01 -18.71 16.27
N LEU A 142 2.81 -18.55 15.71
CA LEU A 142 1.80 -19.63 15.56
C LEU A 142 2.24 -20.65 14.47
N SER A 143 3.41 -21.27 14.68
CA SER A 143 4.02 -22.24 13.78
C SER A 143 3.78 -23.65 14.33
N TYR A 144 2.98 -24.43 13.62
CA TYR A 144 2.57 -25.78 14.00
C TYR A 144 2.85 -26.78 12.88
N ASN A 145 3.34 -27.96 13.22
CA ASN A 145 3.33 -29.10 12.32
C ASN A 145 1.92 -29.72 12.33
N ILE A 146 1.43 -30.04 11.14
CA ILE A 146 0.10 -30.60 10.91
C ILE A 146 0.19 -31.90 10.13
N LEU A 147 -0.62 -32.89 10.51
CA LEU A 147 -0.82 -34.12 9.75
C LEU A 147 -2.21 -34.12 9.14
N ARG A 148 -2.31 -34.48 7.86
CA ARG A 148 -3.58 -34.68 7.18
C ARG A 148 -4.23 -35.94 7.74
N SER A 149 -5.43 -35.83 8.29
CA SER A 149 -6.17 -37.01 8.71
C SER A 149 -6.66 -37.72 7.44
N ILE A 150 -6.01 -38.81 7.08
CA ILE A 150 -6.47 -39.71 6.02
C ILE A 150 -7.52 -40.61 6.68
N HIS A 151 -8.78 -40.47 6.28
CA HIS A 151 -9.78 -41.53 6.41
C HIS A 151 -9.96 -42.14 5.02
#